data_AF-A0A0P0N203-F1
#
_entry.id   AF-A0A0P0N203-F1
#
_cell.length_a   1.000
_cell.length_b   1.000
_cell.length_c   1.000
_cell.angle_alpha   90.00
_cell.angle_beta   90.00
_cell.angle_gamma   90.00
#
_symmetry.space_group_name_H-M   'P 1'
#
loop_
_entity.id
_entity.type
_entity.pdbx_description
1 polymer ?
#
loop_
_entity_poly.entity_id
_entity_poly.type
_entity_poly.pdbx_seq_one_letter_code
_entity_poly.pdbx_strand_id
1 'polypeptide(L)'
;MLAGIRLLCKRCHLAKHQGYALVIHRRMEAIEQLAAVNGLDIEAVKTLVEKAFKVWRELSSIDDWRIVLEELPGLDVETRRTIESILSTMASEGYSLDNKWLHYLSPTNTRRLEEEALRESVEFLRRALGADRDEPLEMLLAELLIADNQQRVLQALKHKLGKAGIEVLSKEASHALTWLRPDRLEVGPNGKQLLDITSTSGKWMVFVKRRLRGRFLAEVIRRLREKKLDYAAKTVGIVENSEEQPVIVYVPSFLAVSLVVEVAKTIAEVAREFRVRKPIMFKPDTFTRRGIYSHAGHSTGPSIKPYIYVVKGY
;
A
#
# COMPACT_ATOMS: atom_id res chain seq x y z
N MET A 1 30.26 -11.41 16.51
CA MET A 1 29.64 -12.50 17.29
C MET A 1 28.45 -11.89 18.03
N LEU A 2 27.21 -12.18 17.61
CA LEU A 2 26.00 -11.59 18.21
C LEU A 2 25.73 -12.26 19.57
N ALA A 3 26.37 -11.77 20.63
CA ALA A 3 26.05 -12.18 21.99
C ALA A 3 24.63 -11.70 22.34
N GLY A 4 23.75 -12.62 22.76
CA GLY A 4 22.44 -12.28 23.31
C GLY A 4 21.22 -12.75 22.51
N ILE A 5 21.37 -13.35 21.32
CA ILE A 5 20.22 -13.93 20.61
C ILE A 5 19.91 -15.31 21.19
N ARG A 6 18.82 -15.42 21.95
CA ARG A 6 18.26 -16.70 22.40
C ARG A 6 17.19 -17.14 21.42
N LEU A 7 17.43 -18.26 20.75
CA LEU A 7 16.42 -18.90 19.90
C LEU A 7 15.32 -19.47 20.78
N LEU A 8 14.07 -19.09 20.51
CA LEU A 8 12.91 -19.68 21.14
C LEU A 8 12.52 -20.96 20.39
N CYS A 9 12.12 -22.00 21.12
CA CYS A 9 11.47 -23.15 20.49
C CYS A 9 10.11 -22.74 19.89
N LYS A 10 9.55 -23.54 18.98
CA LYS A 10 8.27 -23.25 18.31
C LYS A 10 7.13 -22.94 19.30
N ARG A 11 7.05 -23.68 20.42
CA ARG A 11 6.03 -23.50 21.45
C ARG A 11 6.24 -22.20 22.24
N CYS A 12 7.47 -21.88 22.64
CA CYS A 12 7.79 -20.62 23.34
C CYS A 12 7.62 -19.39 22.42
N HIS A 13 7.92 -19.53 21.14
CA HIS A 13 7.63 -18.49 20.15
C HIS A 13 6.12 -18.25 20.04
N LEU A 14 5.32 -19.31 19.90
CA LEU A 14 3.86 -19.21 19.89
C LEU A 14 3.31 -18.59 21.19
N ALA A 15 3.84 -18.99 22.35
CA ALA A 15 3.45 -18.48 23.66
C ALA A 15 3.76 -16.97 23.85
N LYS A 16 4.85 -16.47 23.24
CA LYS A 16 5.16 -15.04 23.23
C LYS A 16 4.20 -14.24 22.35
N HIS A 17 3.64 -14.86 21.31
CA HIS A 17 2.71 -14.23 20.37
C HIS A 17 1.26 -14.67 20.63
N GLN A 18 0.74 -14.44 21.84
CA GLN A 18 -0.63 -14.83 22.23
C GLN A 18 -1.71 -14.34 21.24
N GLY A 19 -1.53 -13.14 20.67
CA GLY A 19 -2.49 -12.57 19.71
C GLY A 19 -2.48 -13.33 18.38
N TYR A 20 -1.31 -13.68 17.89
CA TYR A 20 -1.17 -14.54 16.70
C TYR A 20 -1.70 -15.95 16.97
N ALA A 21 -1.42 -16.52 18.14
CA ALA A 21 -1.93 -17.82 18.55
C ALA A 21 -3.47 -17.87 18.57
N LEU A 22 -4.13 -16.78 18.97
CA LEU A 22 -5.59 -16.64 18.87
C LEU A 22 -6.07 -16.70 17.42
N VAL A 23 -5.43 -15.95 16.52
CA VAL A 23 -5.81 -15.88 15.09
C VAL A 23 -5.69 -17.23 14.40
N ILE A 24 -4.66 -18.02 14.73
CA ILE A 24 -4.46 -19.35 14.14
C ILE A 24 -5.12 -20.49 14.93
N HIS A 25 -6.04 -20.17 15.85
CA HIS A 25 -6.78 -21.13 16.67
C HIS A 25 -5.91 -22.05 17.57
N ARG A 26 -4.72 -21.60 17.98
CA ARG A 26 -3.78 -22.32 18.87
C ARG A 26 -3.60 -21.64 20.24
N ARG A 27 -4.63 -20.93 20.70
CA ARG A 27 -4.61 -20.18 21.98
C ARG A 27 -4.30 -21.07 23.18
N MET A 28 -4.93 -22.24 23.30
CA MET A 28 -4.74 -23.11 24.47
C MET A 28 -3.32 -23.64 24.58
N GLU A 29 -2.72 -24.07 23.47
CA GLU A 29 -1.31 -24.51 23.45
C GLU A 29 -0.36 -23.39 23.88
N ALA A 30 -0.63 -22.15 23.45
CA ALA A 30 0.16 -20.98 23.83
C ALA A 30 0.03 -20.67 25.33
N ILE A 31 -1.16 -20.84 25.91
CA ILE A 31 -1.44 -20.63 27.34
C ILE A 31 -0.79 -21.72 28.18
N GLU A 32 -0.92 -22.98 27.81
CA GLU A 32 -0.30 -24.12 28.50
C GLU A 32 1.22 -23.99 28.53
N GLN A 33 1.82 -23.62 27.39
CA GLN A 33 3.27 -23.40 27.33
C GLN A 33 3.70 -22.23 28.21
N LEU A 34 2.91 -21.15 28.26
CA LEU A 34 3.20 -19.99 29.09
C LEU A 34 3.06 -20.34 30.59
N ALA A 35 2.07 -21.14 30.96
CA ALA A 35 1.89 -21.69 32.30
C ALA A 35 3.07 -22.58 32.72
N ALA A 36 3.45 -23.53 31.88
CA ALA A 36 4.54 -24.46 32.14
C ALA A 36 5.89 -23.75 32.34
N VAL A 37 6.21 -22.75 31.51
CA VAL A 37 7.49 -22.02 31.60
C VAL A 37 7.57 -21.13 32.84
N ASN A 38 6.44 -20.58 33.30
CA ASN A 38 6.40 -19.65 34.43
C ASN A 38 6.00 -20.33 35.76
N GLY A 39 5.72 -21.63 35.77
CA GLY A 39 5.29 -22.36 36.96
C GLY A 39 3.95 -21.88 37.53
N LEU A 40 3.06 -21.41 36.65
CA LEU A 40 1.74 -20.89 37.01
C LEU A 40 0.65 -21.88 36.62
N ASP A 41 -0.51 -21.82 37.28
CA ASP A 41 -1.68 -22.55 36.83
C ASP A 41 -2.30 -21.91 35.58
N ILE A 42 -3.05 -22.72 34.82
CA ILE A 42 -3.61 -22.32 33.53
C ILE A 42 -4.60 -21.14 33.67
N GLU A 43 -5.40 -21.10 34.74
CA GLU A 43 -6.40 -20.05 34.94
C GLU A 43 -5.78 -18.72 35.37
N ALA A 44 -4.72 -18.75 36.17
CA ALA A 44 -3.90 -17.58 36.47
C ALA A 44 -3.28 -17.01 35.19
N VAL A 45 -2.73 -17.87 34.31
CA VAL A 45 -2.19 -17.41 33.03
C VAL A 45 -3.27 -16.83 32.11
N LYS A 46 -4.44 -17.47 32.00
CA LYS A 46 -5.57 -16.90 31.24
C LYS A 46 -5.93 -15.51 31.74
N THR A 47 -6.06 -15.36 33.05
CA THR A 47 -6.38 -14.09 33.71
C THR A 47 -5.32 -13.02 33.40
N LEU A 48 -4.03 -13.38 33.47
CA LEU A 48 -2.93 -12.46 33.16
C LEU A 48 -2.91 -12.06 31.69
N VAL A 49 -3.10 -13.01 30.78
CA VAL A 49 -3.17 -12.76 29.34
C VAL A 49 -4.36 -11.84 29.03
N GLU A 50 -5.53 -12.08 29.62
CA GLU A 50 -6.71 -11.24 29.42
C GLU A 50 -6.52 -9.83 29.98
N LYS A 51 -5.89 -9.68 31.15
CA LYS A 51 -5.48 -8.38 31.70
C LYS A 51 -4.52 -7.66 30.77
N ALA A 52 -3.50 -8.36 30.25
CA ALA A 52 -2.54 -7.79 29.31
C ALA A 52 -3.22 -7.33 28.02
N PHE A 53 -4.15 -8.12 27.46
CA PHE A 53 -4.94 -7.72 26.30
C PHE A 53 -5.91 -6.58 26.59
N LYS A 54 -6.47 -6.52 27.80
CA LYS A 54 -7.30 -5.39 28.22
C LYS A 54 -6.49 -4.10 28.24
N VAL A 55 -5.33 -4.11 28.91
CA VAL A 55 -4.41 -2.96 28.92
C VAL A 55 -3.98 -2.60 27.50
N TRP A 56 -3.61 -3.59 26.68
CA TRP A 56 -3.25 -3.35 25.30
C TRP A 56 -4.39 -2.71 24.50
N ARG A 57 -5.64 -3.18 24.65
CA ARG A 57 -6.81 -2.56 24.00
C ARG A 57 -7.05 -1.14 24.49
N GLU A 58 -6.98 -0.90 25.80
CA GLU A 58 -7.15 0.43 26.39
C GLU A 58 -6.09 1.40 25.87
N LEU A 59 -4.82 1.00 25.85
CA LEU A 59 -3.74 1.79 25.28
C LEU A 59 -3.87 1.99 23.77
N SER A 60 -4.33 0.96 23.06
CA SER A 60 -4.55 1.03 21.61
C SER A 60 -5.80 1.84 21.22
N SER A 61 -6.69 2.14 22.18
CA SER A 61 -7.84 3.04 22.01
C SER A 61 -7.54 4.50 22.37
N ILE A 62 -6.28 4.82 22.70
CA ILE A 62 -5.86 6.20 22.88
C ILE A 62 -5.57 6.76 21.48
N ASP A 63 -6.56 7.45 20.94
CA ASP A 63 -6.51 7.99 19.59
C ASP A 63 -5.78 9.34 19.53
N ASP A 64 -5.76 10.06 20.65
CA ASP A 64 -5.16 11.39 20.80
C ASP A 64 -3.88 11.30 21.64
N TRP A 65 -2.75 11.26 20.94
CA TRP A 65 -1.44 11.22 21.55
C TRP A 65 -0.52 12.26 20.91
N ARG A 66 0.33 12.85 21.73
CA ARG A 66 1.35 13.81 21.30
C ARG A 66 2.73 13.32 21.73
N ILE A 67 3.72 13.63 20.92
CA ILE A 67 5.11 13.38 21.25
C ILE A 67 5.62 14.56 22.06
N VAL A 68 6.04 14.26 23.29
CA VAL A 68 6.72 15.22 24.18
C VAL A 68 8.16 14.78 24.31
N LEU A 69 9.09 15.69 24.00
CA LEU A 69 10.51 15.51 24.20
C LEU A 69 10.87 16.10 25.57
N GLU A 70 11.57 15.32 26.38
CA GLU A 70 12.18 15.83 27.62
C GLU A 70 13.29 16.85 27.30
N GLU A 71 13.89 17.45 28.33
CA GLU A 71 15.02 18.36 28.14
C GLU A 71 16.20 17.60 27.52
N LEU A 72 16.49 17.92 26.26
CA LEU A 72 17.61 17.36 25.51
C LEU A 72 18.77 18.38 25.54
N PRO A 73 19.94 18.01 26.08
CA PRO A 73 21.10 18.90 26.09
C PRO A 73 21.45 19.40 24.68
N GLY A 74 21.57 20.72 24.53
CA GLY A 74 21.90 21.36 23.25
C GLY A 74 20.71 21.68 22.34
N LEU A 75 19.46 21.45 22.79
CA LEU A 75 18.25 21.84 22.06
C LEU A 75 17.50 22.92 22.84
N ASP A 76 17.31 24.10 22.25
CA ASP A 76 16.54 25.17 22.88
C ASP A 76 15.03 24.86 22.88
N VAL A 77 14.28 25.62 23.69
CA VAL A 77 12.84 25.39 23.91
C VAL A 77 12.02 25.56 22.62
N GLU A 78 12.38 26.49 21.74
CA GLU A 78 11.65 26.76 20.51
C GLU A 78 11.88 25.66 19.48
N THR A 79 13.14 25.25 19.29
CA THR A 79 13.50 24.11 18.46
C THR A 79 12.80 22.84 18.94
N ARG A 80 12.80 22.58 20.26
CA ARG A 80 12.12 21.42 20.86
C ARG A 80 10.63 21.40 20.52
N ARG A 81 9.92 22.51 20.76
CA ARG A 81 8.48 22.63 20.47
C ARG A 81 8.18 22.42 18.99
N THR A 82 9.05 22.92 18.12
CA THR A 82 8.92 22.74 16.67
C THR A 82 9.04 21.26 16.30
N ILE A 83 10.05 20.55 16.84
CA ILE A 83 10.23 19.11 16.61
C ILE A 83 9.04 18.30 17.15
N GLU A 84 8.60 18.57 18.39
CA GLU A 84 7.42 17.93 19.00
C GLU A 84 6.17 18.10 18.13
N SER A 85 5.94 19.32 17.64
CA SER A 85 4.82 19.62 16.73
C SER A 85 4.91 18.82 15.43
N ILE A 86 6.09 18.73 14.82
CA ILE A 86 6.32 17.97 13.59
C ILE A 86 6.08 16.48 13.84
N LEU A 87 6.67 15.92 14.88
CA LEU A 87 6.57 14.50 15.20
C LEU A 87 5.13 14.11 15.54
N SER A 88 4.44 14.92 16.34
CA SER A 88 3.02 14.69 16.68
C SER A 88 2.13 14.77 15.45
N THR A 89 2.38 15.75 14.57
CA THR A 89 1.68 15.85 13.28
C THR A 89 1.94 14.61 12.43
N MET A 90 3.21 14.21 12.29
CA MET A 90 3.54 13.04 11.49
C MET A 90 2.77 11.81 11.97
N ALA A 91 2.74 11.59 13.28
CA ALA A 91 2.20 10.36 13.81
C ALA A 91 0.67 10.31 13.87
N SER A 92 0.02 11.45 14.14
CA SER A 92 -1.44 11.58 14.06
C SER A 92 -1.96 11.56 12.62
N GLU A 93 -1.20 12.12 11.69
CA GLU A 93 -1.60 12.27 10.29
C GLU A 93 -1.16 11.11 9.39
N GLY A 94 -0.59 10.04 9.94
CA GLY A 94 -0.23 8.83 9.20
C GLY A 94 1.07 8.92 8.39
N TYR A 95 1.97 9.83 8.75
CA TYR A 95 3.31 9.91 8.19
C TYR A 95 4.33 9.10 8.99
N SER A 96 5.30 8.51 8.30
CA SER A 96 6.43 7.84 8.92
C SER A 96 7.69 7.99 8.07
N LEU A 97 8.86 7.88 8.71
CA LEU A 97 10.15 7.90 8.03
C LEU A 97 10.77 6.50 8.11
N ASP A 98 11.04 5.88 6.96
CA ASP A 98 11.70 4.58 6.88
C ASP A 98 12.71 4.57 5.72
N ASN A 99 13.92 4.05 5.96
CA ASN A 99 14.95 3.86 4.92
C ASN A 99 15.18 5.10 4.01
N LYS A 100 15.21 6.30 4.59
CA LYS A 100 15.31 7.61 3.90
C LYS A 100 14.07 8.06 3.13
N TRP A 101 12.95 7.34 3.17
CA TRP A 101 11.68 7.71 2.56
C TRP A 101 10.73 8.28 3.60
N LEU A 102 10.05 9.37 3.24
CA LEU A 102 8.88 9.86 3.94
C LEU A 102 7.66 9.14 3.36
N HIS A 103 7.04 8.31 4.17
CA HIS A 103 5.82 7.58 3.87
C HIS A 103 4.61 8.32 4.42
N TYR A 104 3.49 8.11 3.75
CA TYR A 104 2.16 8.48 4.19
C TYR A 104 1.26 7.27 3.96
N LEU A 105 0.50 6.91 4.99
CA LEU A 105 -0.56 5.91 4.92
C LEU A 105 -1.80 6.54 5.54
N SER A 106 -2.93 6.47 4.84
CA SER A 106 -4.16 7.04 5.35
C SER A 106 -4.60 6.34 6.63
N PRO A 107 -4.80 7.08 7.73
CA PRO A 107 -5.24 6.49 9.00
C PRO A 107 -6.68 5.97 8.93
N THR A 108 -7.49 6.45 7.97
CA THR A 108 -8.94 6.20 7.94
C THR A 108 -9.46 5.57 6.66
N ASN A 109 -8.83 5.83 5.50
CA ASN A 109 -9.39 5.43 4.21
C ASN A 109 -8.81 4.13 3.64
N THR A 110 -7.72 3.60 4.21
CA THR A 110 -6.98 2.43 3.68
C THR A 110 -7.90 1.25 3.37
N ARG A 111 -8.51 0.63 4.38
CA ARG A 111 -9.35 -0.56 4.22
C ARG A 111 -10.53 -0.34 3.26
N ARG A 112 -11.19 0.81 3.37
CA ARG A 112 -12.33 1.15 2.51
C ARG A 112 -11.92 1.23 1.05
N LEU A 113 -10.82 1.92 0.75
CA LEU A 113 -10.32 2.07 -0.62
C LEU A 113 -9.84 0.75 -1.21
N GLU A 114 -9.26 -0.15 -0.41
CA GLU A 114 -8.94 -1.51 -0.83
C GLU A 114 -10.21 -2.28 -1.22
N GLU A 115 -11.21 -2.34 -0.35
CA GLU A 115 -12.48 -3.05 -0.59
C GLU A 115 -13.21 -2.48 -1.82
N GLU A 116 -13.26 -1.15 -1.98
CA GLU A 116 -13.84 -0.47 -3.13
C GLU A 116 -13.09 -0.79 -4.43
N ALA A 117 -11.75 -0.71 -4.41
CA ALA A 117 -10.92 -0.96 -5.57
C ALA A 117 -11.00 -2.42 -6.04
N LEU A 118 -11.00 -3.38 -5.10
CA LEU A 118 -11.13 -4.80 -5.42
C LEU A 118 -12.51 -5.10 -6.04
N ARG A 119 -13.58 -4.54 -5.47
CA ARG A 119 -14.94 -4.66 -6.02
C ARG A 119 -15.02 -4.06 -7.43
N GLU A 120 -14.53 -2.84 -7.61
CA GLU A 120 -14.51 -2.18 -8.91
C GLU A 120 -13.71 -3.00 -9.95
N SER A 121 -12.58 -3.57 -9.54
CA SER A 121 -11.72 -4.38 -10.41
C SER A 121 -12.43 -5.62 -10.92
N VAL A 122 -13.12 -6.35 -10.04
CA VAL A 122 -13.89 -7.54 -10.41
C VAL A 122 -15.04 -7.15 -11.33
N GLU A 123 -15.78 -6.09 -11.01
CA GLU A 123 -16.85 -5.59 -11.87
C GLU A 123 -16.35 -5.15 -13.24
N PHE A 124 -15.18 -4.51 -13.30
CA PHE A 124 -14.56 -4.11 -14.55
C PHE A 124 -14.21 -5.34 -15.41
N LEU A 125 -13.56 -6.35 -14.82
CA LEU A 125 -13.22 -7.59 -15.52
C LEU A 125 -14.47 -8.30 -16.04
N ARG A 126 -15.51 -8.47 -15.21
CA ARG A 126 -16.77 -9.11 -15.63
C ARG A 126 -17.40 -8.41 -16.84
N ARG A 127 -17.51 -7.08 -16.77
CA ARG A 127 -18.06 -6.29 -17.89
C ARG A 127 -17.23 -6.40 -19.16
N ALA A 128 -15.90 -6.39 -19.03
CA ALA A 128 -15.00 -6.48 -20.19
C ALA A 128 -15.02 -7.87 -20.85
N LEU A 129 -15.13 -8.93 -20.04
CA LEU A 129 -15.20 -10.32 -20.50
C LEU A 129 -16.61 -10.74 -20.92
N GLY A 130 -17.63 -10.01 -20.51
CA GLY A 130 -19.04 -10.38 -20.74
C GLY A 130 -19.49 -11.53 -19.83
N ALA A 131 -18.87 -11.65 -18.66
CA ALA A 131 -19.17 -12.67 -17.67
C ALA A 131 -20.40 -12.31 -16.82
N ASP A 132 -21.12 -13.33 -16.38
CA ASP A 132 -22.25 -13.19 -15.46
C ASP A 132 -21.80 -12.70 -14.08
N ARG A 133 -22.73 -12.06 -13.36
CA ARG A 133 -22.44 -11.49 -12.02
C ARG A 133 -22.04 -12.54 -10.99
N ASP A 134 -22.54 -13.76 -11.15
CA ASP A 134 -22.36 -14.86 -10.21
C ASP A 134 -21.19 -15.78 -10.59
N GLU A 135 -20.52 -15.50 -11.72
CA GLU A 135 -19.36 -16.30 -12.13
C GLU A 135 -18.25 -16.22 -11.05
N PRO A 136 -17.71 -17.40 -10.64
CA PRO A 136 -16.61 -17.46 -9.69
C PRO A 136 -15.39 -16.66 -10.18
N LEU A 137 -14.72 -15.99 -9.24
CA LEU A 137 -13.57 -15.16 -9.56
C LEU A 137 -12.41 -15.99 -10.18
N GLU A 138 -12.27 -17.24 -9.75
CA GLU A 138 -11.31 -18.19 -10.32
C GLU A 138 -11.52 -18.40 -11.83
N MET A 139 -12.77 -18.62 -12.25
CA MET A 139 -13.12 -18.79 -13.66
C MET A 139 -12.89 -17.49 -14.44
N LEU A 140 -13.29 -16.35 -13.87
CA LEU A 140 -13.07 -15.04 -14.47
C LEU A 140 -11.58 -14.77 -14.74
N LEU A 141 -10.70 -15.17 -13.81
CA LEU A 141 -9.25 -15.07 -13.98
C LEU A 141 -8.69 -16.09 -14.97
N ALA A 142 -9.25 -17.30 -15.05
CA ALA A 142 -8.88 -18.26 -16.08
C ALA A 142 -9.23 -17.74 -17.49
N GLU A 143 -10.43 -17.17 -17.66
CA GLU A 143 -10.88 -16.53 -18.89
C GLU A 143 -9.99 -15.34 -19.30
N LEU A 144 -9.53 -14.54 -18.33
CA LEU A 144 -8.62 -13.42 -18.57
C LEU A 144 -7.29 -13.86 -19.22
N LEU A 145 -6.84 -15.09 -18.96
CA LEU A 145 -5.57 -15.62 -19.50
C LEU A 145 -5.67 -16.07 -20.97
N ILE A 146 -6.88 -16.15 -21.52
CA ILE A 146 -7.10 -16.40 -22.95
C ILE A 146 -6.74 -15.12 -23.73
N ALA A 147 -5.92 -15.25 -24.77
CA ALA A 147 -5.33 -14.10 -25.49
C ALA A 147 -6.38 -13.10 -26.02
N ASP A 148 -7.47 -13.58 -26.62
CA ASP A 148 -8.54 -12.74 -27.14
C ASP A 148 -9.30 -11.99 -26.04
N ASN A 149 -9.55 -12.67 -24.91
CA ASN A 149 -10.17 -12.09 -23.73
C ASN A 149 -9.28 -11.02 -23.08
N GLN A 150 -7.97 -11.30 -22.97
CA GLN A 150 -7.01 -10.32 -22.50
C GLN A 150 -7.03 -9.06 -23.38
N GLN A 151 -7.09 -9.24 -24.71
CA GLN A 151 -7.18 -8.13 -25.64
C GLN A 151 -8.47 -7.32 -25.46
N ARG A 152 -9.62 -7.97 -25.21
CA ARG A 152 -10.89 -7.29 -24.88
C ARG A 152 -10.76 -6.42 -23.63
N VAL A 153 -10.14 -6.95 -22.57
CA VAL A 153 -9.88 -6.20 -21.33
C VAL A 153 -8.96 -5.00 -21.59
N LEU A 154 -7.91 -5.16 -22.40
CA LEU A 154 -7.02 -4.07 -22.78
C LEU A 154 -7.73 -2.98 -23.58
N GLN A 155 -8.63 -3.33 -24.50
CA GLN A 155 -9.43 -2.36 -25.23
C GLN A 155 -10.41 -1.62 -24.31
N ALA A 156 -11.03 -2.32 -23.36
CA ALA A 156 -11.87 -1.70 -22.35
C ALA A 156 -11.09 -0.71 -21.47
N LEU A 157 -9.87 -1.07 -21.03
CA LEU A 157 -8.98 -0.16 -20.30
C LEU A 157 -8.64 1.07 -21.13
N LYS A 158 -8.19 0.88 -22.38
CA LYS A 158 -7.88 1.97 -23.32
C LYS A 158 -9.05 2.92 -23.51
N HIS A 159 -10.24 2.38 -23.74
CA HIS A 159 -11.42 3.18 -23.96
C HIS A 159 -11.78 4.02 -22.73
N LYS A 160 -11.81 3.40 -21.54
CA LYS A 160 -12.20 4.12 -20.31
C LYS A 160 -11.14 5.12 -19.85
N LEU A 161 -9.88 4.72 -19.83
CA LEU A 161 -8.76 5.56 -19.38
C LEU A 161 -8.45 6.66 -20.42
N GLY A 162 -8.57 6.37 -21.71
CA GLY A 162 -8.38 7.33 -22.79
C GLY A 162 -9.34 8.52 -22.72
N LYS A 163 -10.60 8.29 -22.31
CA LYS A 163 -11.57 9.39 -22.06
C LYS A 163 -11.13 10.37 -20.97
N ALA A 164 -10.24 9.95 -20.07
CA ALA A 164 -9.67 10.79 -19.03
C ALA A 164 -8.28 11.34 -19.38
N GLY A 165 -7.82 11.20 -20.63
CA GLY A 165 -6.50 11.64 -21.06
C GLY A 165 -5.36 10.74 -20.57
N ILE A 166 -5.66 9.49 -20.17
CA ILE A 166 -4.68 8.52 -19.70
C ILE A 166 -4.36 7.53 -20.83
N GLU A 167 -3.10 7.53 -21.27
CA GLU A 167 -2.58 6.62 -22.28
C GLU A 167 -2.31 5.24 -21.65
N VAL A 168 -2.83 4.17 -22.26
CA VAL A 168 -2.57 2.77 -21.85
C VAL A 168 -1.54 2.15 -22.80
N LEU A 169 -0.42 1.71 -22.23
CA LEU A 169 0.62 0.98 -22.97
C LEU A 169 0.25 -0.49 -23.08
N SER A 170 -0.33 -0.89 -24.22
CA SER A 170 -0.86 -2.24 -24.43
C SER A 170 0.08 -3.38 -24.08
N LYS A 171 1.35 -3.28 -24.51
CA LYS A 171 2.34 -4.34 -24.29
C LYS A 171 2.59 -4.52 -22.80
N GLU A 172 2.90 -3.43 -22.10
CA GLU A 172 3.16 -3.43 -20.66
C GLU A 172 1.90 -3.81 -19.85
N ALA A 173 0.73 -3.28 -20.22
CA ALA A 173 -0.53 -3.59 -19.56
C ALA A 173 -0.92 -5.08 -19.74
N SER A 174 -0.68 -5.66 -20.92
CA SER A 174 -0.86 -7.10 -21.16
C SER A 174 0.03 -7.90 -20.20
N HIS A 175 1.31 -7.55 -20.07
CA HIS A 175 2.19 -8.22 -19.11
C HIS A 175 1.67 -8.13 -17.66
N ALA A 176 1.16 -6.98 -17.23
CA ALA A 176 0.56 -6.83 -15.91
C ALA A 176 -0.66 -7.76 -15.71
N LEU A 177 -1.54 -7.86 -16.72
CA LEU A 177 -2.72 -8.73 -16.68
C LEU A 177 -2.35 -10.22 -16.60
N THR A 178 -1.27 -10.67 -17.25
CA THR A 178 -0.85 -12.10 -17.20
C THR A 178 -0.46 -12.58 -15.78
N TRP A 179 -0.34 -11.66 -14.83
CA TRP A 179 0.05 -11.97 -13.45
C TRP A 179 -1.10 -11.97 -12.47
N LEU A 180 -2.30 -11.65 -12.96
CA LEU A 180 -3.55 -11.91 -12.25
C LEU A 180 -3.88 -13.37 -12.50
N ARG A 181 -3.57 -14.23 -11.52
CA ARG A 181 -3.71 -15.68 -11.66
C ARG A 181 -4.66 -16.26 -10.60
N PRO A 182 -5.42 -17.32 -10.94
CA PRO A 182 -6.36 -17.93 -10.00
C PRO A 182 -5.68 -18.53 -8.74
N ASP A 183 -4.44 -19.00 -8.86
CA ASP A 183 -3.64 -19.53 -7.75
C ASP A 183 -3.19 -18.46 -6.73
N ARG A 184 -3.50 -17.19 -7.00
CA ARG A 184 -3.19 -16.05 -6.14
C ARG A 184 -4.43 -15.36 -5.61
N LEU A 185 -5.56 -16.05 -5.55
CA LEU A 185 -6.75 -15.49 -4.90
C LEU A 185 -6.58 -15.49 -3.37
N GLU A 186 -6.98 -14.39 -2.75
CA GLU A 186 -7.07 -14.28 -1.30
C GLU A 186 -8.43 -14.82 -0.83
N VAL A 187 -8.47 -15.33 0.40
CA VAL A 187 -9.71 -15.75 1.05
C VAL A 187 -10.14 -14.68 2.04
N GLY A 188 -11.25 -14.01 1.75
CA GLY A 188 -11.81 -12.98 2.62
C GLY A 188 -12.46 -13.55 3.89
N PRO A 189 -12.90 -12.68 4.83
CA PRO A 189 -13.43 -13.07 6.14
C PRO A 189 -14.61 -14.05 6.11
N ASN A 190 -15.35 -14.09 5.00
CA ASN A 190 -16.53 -14.94 4.81
C ASN A 190 -16.26 -16.13 3.89
N GLY A 191 -14.99 -16.49 3.67
CA GLY A 191 -14.58 -17.53 2.72
C GLY A 191 -14.69 -17.13 1.24
N LYS A 192 -15.06 -15.89 0.95
CA LYS A 192 -15.20 -15.36 -0.42
C LYS A 192 -13.82 -15.14 -1.04
N GLN A 193 -13.62 -15.61 -2.27
CA GLN A 193 -12.42 -15.33 -3.05
C GLN A 193 -12.33 -13.83 -3.41
N LEU A 194 -11.14 -13.26 -3.22
CA LEU A 194 -10.79 -11.87 -3.53
C LEU A 194 -9.54 -11.84 -4.42
N LEU A 195 -9.42 -10.80 -5.23
CA LEU A 195 -8.16 -10.54 -5.94
C LEU A 195 -7.07 -10.20 -4.91
N ASP A 196 -5.89 -10.80 -5.06
CA ASP A 196 -4.70 -10.43 -4.27
C ASP A 196 -4.33 -8.98 -4.56
N ILE A 197 -4.41 -8.14 -3.53
CA ILE A 197 -4.12 -6.71 -3.63
C ILE A 197 -2.66 -6.48 -4.01
N THR A 198 -1.75 -7.35 -3.59
CA THR A 198 -0.35 -7.25 -3.98
C THR A 198 -0.21 -7.44 -5.49
N SER A 199 -1.02 -8.29 -6.12
CA SER A 199 -1.00 -8.54 -7.58
C SER A 199 -1.60 -7.42 -8.42
N THR A 200 -2.54 -6.66 -7.86
CA THR A 200 -3.30 -5.60 -8.57
C THR A 200 -2.83 -4.18 -8.23
N SER A 201 -2.16 -3.98 -7.10
CA SER A 201 -1.67 -2.68 -6.66
C SER A 201 -0.65 -2.05 -7.61
N GLY A 202 -0.59 -0.72 -7.57
CA GLY A 202 0.42 0.05 -8.25
C GLY A 202 0.48 1.48 -7.75
N LYS A 203 1.24 2.30 -8.47
CA LYS A 203 1.54 3.67 -8.05
C LYS A 203 1.71 4.61 -9.21
N TRP A 204 1.07 5.77 -9.10
CA TRP A 204 1.40 6.94 -9.89
C TRP A 204 2.72 7.53 -9.39
N MET A 205 3.58 7.91 -10.33
CA MET A 205 4.87 8.52 -10.06
C MET A 205 5.04 9.77 -10.91
N VAL A 206 5.48 10.86 -10.27
CA VAL A 206 5.87 12.10 -10.93
C VAL A 206 7.17 12.60 -10.35
N PHE A 207 8.08 13.07 -11.20
CA PHE A 207 9.36 13.61 -10.76
C PHE A 207 9.23 15.11 -10.52
N VAL A 208 9.59 15.53 -9.30
CA VAL A 208 9.42 16.91 -8.83
C VAL A 208 10.78 17.43 -8.37
N LYS A 209 11.05 18.71 -8.63
CA LYS A 209 12.27 19.37 -8.13
C LYS A 209 12.38 19.22 -6.63
N ARG A 210 13.57 18.90 -6.13
CA ARG A 210 13.86 18.66 -4.71
C ARG A 210 13.26 19.72 -3.79
N ARG A 211 13.39 21.01 -4.15
CA ARG A 211 12.88 22.16 -3.36
C ARG A 211 11.36 22.26 -3.26
N LEU A 212 10.61 21.60 -4.15
CA LEU A 212 9.14 21.64 -4.21
C LEU A 212 8.50 20.34 -3.71
N ARG A 213 9.26 19.24 -3.65
CA ARG A 213 8.79 17.87 -3.41
C ARG A 213 7.90 17.73 -2.17
N GLY A 214 8.32 18.26 -1.03
CA GLY A 214 7.54 18.18 0.22
C GLY A 214 6.20 18.91 0.12
N ARG A 215 6.20 20.14 -0.40
CA ARG A 215 4.98 20.94 -0.60
C ARG A 215 4.05 20.31 -1.64
N PHE A 216 4.61 19.75 -2.71
CA PHE A 216 3.86 19.04 -3.72
C PHE A 216 3.15 17.81 -3.14
N LEU A 217 3.87 16.95 -2.40
CA LEU A 217 3.29 15.76 -1.79
C LEU A 217 2.19 16.13 -0.79
N ALA A 218 2.44 17.12 0.08
CA ALA A 218 1.45 17.58 1.05
C ALA A 218 0.16 18.07 0.37
N GLU A 219 0.28 18.84 -0.72
CA GLU A 219 -0.88 19.34 -1.46
C GLU A 219 -1.66 18.22 -2.16
N VAL A 220 -0.97 17.23 -2.74
CA VAL A 220 -1.63 16.04 -3.30
C VAL A 220 -2.39 15.27 -2.21
N ILE A 221 -1.76 14.99 -1.07
CA ILE A 221 -2.41 14.28 0.04
C ILE A 221 -3.62 15.06 0.53
N ARG A 222 -3.50 16.38 0.73
CA ARG A 222 -4.59 17.25 1.18
C ARG A 222 -5.82 17.12 0.27
N ARG A 223 -5.65 17.25 -1.05
CA ARG A 223 -6.76 17.14 -2.02
C ARG A 223 -7.35 15.74 -2.09
N LEU A 224 -6.50 14.72 -2.04
CA LEU A 224 -6.98 13.34 -2.00
C LEU A 224 -7.80 13.11 -0.73
N ARG A 225 -7.38 13.63 0.41
CA ARG A 225 -8.11 13.54 1.68
C ARG A 225 -9.47 14.24 1.63
N GLU A 226 -9.54 15.43 1.05
CA GLU A 226 -10.82 16.14 0.82
C GLU A 226 -11.80 15.31 -0.03
N LYS A 227 -11.28 14.58 -1.01
CA LYS A 227 -12.04 13.64 -1.85
C LYS A 227 -12.24 12.27 -1.19
N LYS A 228 -11.67 12.01 -0.02
CA LYS A 228 -11.58 10.70 0.65
C LYS A 228 -10.94 9.62 -0.25
N LEU A 229 -9.90 9.99 -0.98
CA LEU A 229 -9.12 9.12 -1.89
C LEU A 229 -7.65 8.99 -1.46
N ASP A 230 -7.28 9.52 -0.30
CA ASP A 230 -5.96 9.35 0.28
C ASP A 230 -5.79 7.88 0.71
N TYR A 231 -4.88 7.16 0.05
CA TYR A 231 -4.60 5.76 0.34
C TYR A 231 -3.20 5.62 0.95
N ALA A 232 -2.18 5.65 0.11
CA ALA A 232 -0.79 5.68 0.53
C ALA A 232 0.02 6.52 -0.44
N ALA A 233 1.05 7.18 0.06
CA ALA A 233 1.98 7.96 -0.76
C ALA A 233 3.36 7.93 -0.14
N LYS A 234 4.38 8.24 -0.94
CA LYS A 234 5.73 8.44 -0.40
C LYS A 234 6.57 9.33 -1.29
N THR A 235 7.59 9.89 -0.68
CA THR A 235 8.67 10.57 -1.39
C THR A 235 9.97 10.40 -0.63
N VAL A 236 11.08 10.81 -1.21
CA VAL A 236 12.35 10.78 -0.50
C VAL A 236 12.25 11.70 0.73
N GLY A 237 12.64 11.25 1.91
CA GLY A 237 12.59 11.99 3.17
C GLY A 237 13.93 12.67 3.51
N ILE A 238 15.05 12.00 3.24
CA ILE A 238 16.40 12.51 3.51
C ILE A 238 17.08 12.90 2.19
N VAL A 239 17.72 14.08 2.17
CA VAL A 239 18.32 14.67 0.96
C VAL A 239 19.23 13.69 0.22
N GLU A 240 19.00 13.54 -1.09
CA GLU A 240 19.93 12.89 -2.00
C GLU A 240 20.43 13.91 -3.03
N ASN A 241 21.49 13.53 -3.75
CA ASN A 241 22.19 14.38 -4.72
C ASN A 241 21.41 14.64 -6.03
N SER A 242 20.17 14.15 -6.16
CA SER A 242 19.35 14.36 -7.36
C SER A 242 18.55 15.66 -7.27
N GLU A 243 18.59 16.45 -8.35
CA GLU A 243 17.79 17.68 -8.50
C GLU A 243 16.28 17.41 -8.60
N GLU A 244 15.90 16.24 -9.13
CA GLU A 244 14.52 15.79 -9.23
C GLU A 244 14.36 14.43 -8.54
N GLN A 245 13.28 14.28 -7.78
CA GLN A 245 12.98 13.05 -7.04
C GLN A 245 11.51 12.68 -7.19
N PRO A 246 11.17 11.38 -7.05
CA PRO A 246 9.83 10.92 -7.26
C PRO A 246 8.91 11.32 -6.09
N VAL A 247 7.73 11.79 -6.44
CA VAL A 247 6.53 11.73 -5.60
C VAL A 247 5.70 10.55 -6.09
N ILE A 248 5.37 9.64 -5.17
CA ILE A 248 4.72 8.37 -5.45
C ILE A 248 3.39 8.35 -4.72
N VAL A 249 2.30 8.05 -5.44
CA VAL A 249 0.95 7.92 -4.89
C VAL A 249 0.39 6.58 -5.29
N TYR A 250 0.06 5.75 -4.31
CA TYR A 250 -0.39 4.38 -4.52
C TYR A 250 -1.89 4.32 -4.83
N VAL A 251 -2.26 3.29 -5.58
CA VAL A 251 -3.65 2.90 -5.84
C VAL A 251 -3.76 1.39 -5.57
N PRO A 252 -4.75 0.94 -4.78
CA PRO A 252 -4.90 -0.47 -4.41
C PRO A 252 -5.04 -1.43 -5.60
N SER A 253 -5.60 -0.96 -6.72
CA SER A 253 -5.71 -1.75 -7.95
C SER A 253 -5.58 -0.90 -9.21
N PHE A 254 -4.76 -1.35 -10.17
CA PHE A 254 -4.67 -0.74 -11.50
C PHE A 254 -5.89 -1.02 -12.40
N LEU A 255 -6.78 -1.92 -11.96
CA LEU A 255 -8.06 -2.25 -12.60
C LEU A 255 -9.24 -1.47 -12.00
N ALA A 256 -9.04 -0.77 -10.87
CA ALA A 256 -10.02 0.15 -10.29
C ALA A 256 -10.01 1.47 -11.09
N VAL A 257 -10.58 1.44 -12.30
CA VAL A 257 -10.44 2.49 -13.31
C VAL A 257 -10.83 3.89 -12.77
N SER A 258 -11.90 3.98 -12.00
CA SER A 258 -12.39 5.24 -11.44
C SER A 258 -11.39 5.81 -10.44
N LEU A 259 -10.86 4.97 -9.55
CA LEU A 259 -9.84 5.38 -8.58
C LEU A 259 -8.53 5.78 -9.27
N VAL A 260 -8.08 5.00 -10.27
CA VAL A 260 -6.91 5.30 -11.10
C VAL A 260 -7.05 6.69 -11.74
N VAL A 261 -8.22 7.00 -12.31
CA VAL A 261 -8.52 8.27 -12.96
C VAL A 261 -8.53 9.43 -11.97
N GLU A 262 -9.25 9.32 -10.86
CA GLU A 262 -9.41 10.43 -9.92
C GLU A 262 -8.11 10.78 -9.20
N VAL A 263 -7.29 9.78 -8.88
CA VAL A 263 -5.94 10.00 -8.35
C VAL A 263 -5.06 10.68 -9.41
N ALA A 264 -5.08 10.23 -10.67
CA ALA A 264 -4.29 10.82 -11.75
C ALA A 264 -4.65 12.30 -11.99
N LYS A 265 -5.94 12.63 -12.05
CA LYS A 265 -6.44 14.01 -12.21
C LYS A 265 -5.98 14.90 -11.07
N THR A 266 -6.08 14.41 -9.83
CA THR A 266 -5.65 15.16 -8.65
C THR A 266 -4.14 15.47 -8.70
N ILE A 267 -3.31 14.50 -9.09
CA ILE A 267 -1.87 14.72 -9.27
C ILE A 267 -1.61 15.72 -10.41
N ALA A 268 -2.32 15.62 -11.53
CA ALA A 268 -2.17 16.50 -12.68
C ALA A 268 -2.57 17.97 -12.38
N GLU A 269 -3.64 18.17 -11.60
CA GLU A 269 -4.06 19.49 -11.10
C GLU A 269 -2.95 20.14 -10.25
N VAL A 270 -2.43 19.42 -9.25
CA VAL A 270 -1.34 19.92 -8.41
C VAL A 270 -0.07 20.15 -9.24
N ALA A 271 0.21 19.28 -10.21
CA ALA A 271 1.37 19.43 -11.07
C ALA A 271 1.32 20.67 -11.96
N ARG A 272 0.14 21.05 -12.49
CA ARG A 272 -0.04 22.34 -13.18
C ARG A 272 0.29 23.53 -12.27
N GLU A 273 -0.25 23.55 -11.06
CA GLU A 273 -0.06 24.65 -10.11
C GLU A 273 1.41 24.83 -9.71
N PHE A 274 2.10 23.72 -9.49
CA PHE A 274 3.53 23.70 -9.18
C PHE A 274 4.43 23.83 -10.43
N ARG A 275 3.83 23.99 -11.62
CA ARG A 275 4.52 24.08 -12.92
C ARG A 275 5.46 22.90 -13.20
N VAL A 276 5.07 21.71 -12.74
CA VAL A 276 5.76 20.45 -13.03
C VAL A 276 5.28 19.96 -14.38
N ARG A 277 6.17 19.87 -15.37
CA ARG A 277 5.85 19.47 -16.76
C ARG A 277 6.22 18.02 -17.09
N LYS A 278 6.49 17.21 -16.07
CA LYS A 278 6.96 15.82 -16.24
C LYS A 278 5.77 14.88 -16.43
N PRO A 279 5.88 13.82 -17.23
CA PRO A 279 4.79 12.84 -17.33
C PRO A 279 4.49 12.20 -15.97
N ILE A 280 3.23 11.89 -15.73
CA ILE A 280 2.78 11.12 -14.57
C ILE A 280 2.63 9.67 -15.03
N MET A 281 3.36 8.74 -14.41
CA MET A 281 3.49 7.35 -14.89
C MET A 281 2.95 6.37 -13.85
N PHE A 282 2.09 5.43 -14.25
CA PHE A 282 1.57 4.39 -13.36
C PHE A 282 2.40 3.12 -13.48
N LYS A 283 3.07 2.73 -12.39
CA LYS A 283 3.83 1.48 -12.29
C LYS A 283 3.08 0.46 -11.41
N PRO A 284 2.71 -0.72 -11.95
CA PRO A 284 2.21 -1.80 -11.11
C PRO A 284 3.27 -2.30 -10.12
N ASP A 285 2.88 -2.69 -8.92
CA ASP A 285 3.83 -3.19 -7.93
C ASP A 285 4.41 -4.55 -8.32
N THR A 286 3.68 -5.34 -9.12
CA THR A 286 4.21 -6.54 -9.76
C THR A 286 5.45 -6.28 -10.61
N PHE A 287 5.55 -5.13 -11.30
CA PHE A 287 6.75 -4.75 -12.06
C PHE A 287 7.93 -4.49 -11.12
N THR A 288 7.66 -3.88 -9.96
CA THR A 288 8.69 -3.61 -8.93
C THR A 288 9.23 -4.91 -8.35
N ARG A 289 8.34 -5.86 -7.99
CA ARG A 289 8.72 -7.17 -7.44
C ARG A 289 9.50 -8.05 -8.41
N ARG A 290 9.35 -7.82 -9.72
CA ARG A 290 10.06 -8.56 -10.78
C ARG A 290 11.30 -7.84 -11.32
N GLY A 291 11.74 -6.77 -10.68
CA GLY A 291 12.95 -6.08 -11.12
C GLY A 291 12.82 -5.31 -12.43
N ILE A 292 11.59 -5.03 -12.91
CA ILE A 292 11.38 -4.28 -14.14
C ILE A 292 11.56 -2.79 -13.84
N TYR A 293 12.75 -2.28 -14.15
CA TYR A 293 13.15 -0.89 -14.01
C TYR A 293 13.68 -0.36 -15.34
N SER A 294 13.68 0.97 -15.49
CA SER A 294 14.16 1.68 -16.69
C SER A 294 15.59 1.36 -17.10
N HIS A 295 16.40 0.74 -16.23
CA HIS A 295 17.81 0.42 -16.47
C HIS A 295 18.10 -1.08 -16.53
N ALA A 296 17.09 -1.94 -16.30
CA ALA A 296 17.25 -3.40 -16.33
C ALA A 296 17.24 -4.00 -17.76
N GLY A 297 17.44 -3.16 -18.79
CA GLY A 297 17.26 -3.52 -20.20
C GLY A 297 18.53 -3.52 -21.04
N HIS A 298 19.69 -3.91 -20.50
CA HIS A 298 20.94 -4.05 -21.26
C HIS A 298 21.45 -5.50 -21.40
N SER A 299 20.56 -6.49 -21.23
CA SER A 299 20.88 -7.85 -21.64
C SER A 299 19.60 -8.63 -22.00
N THR A 300 19.45 -8.85 -23.32
CA THR A 300 18.73 -9.97 -23.96
C THR A 300 17.19 -10.03 -23.89
N GLY A 301 16.47 -8.92 -24.11
CA GLY A 301 15.03 -8.99 -24.43
C GLY A 301 14.40 -7.66 -24.87
N PRO A 302 13.21 -7.66 -25.50
CA PRO A 302 12.50 -6.44 -25.88
C PRO A 302 12.23 -5.58 -24.64
N SER A 303 12.83 -4.39 -24.57
CA SER A 303 12.68 -3.49 -23.42
C SER A 303 11.19 -3.24 -23.12
N ILE A 304 10.74 -3.66 -21.93
CA ILE A 304 9.40 -3.40 -21.38
C ILE A 304 9.53 -2.14 -20.53
N LYS A 305 8.68 -1.14 -20.79
CA LYS A 305 8.68 0.08 -19.96
C LYS A 305 8.22 -0.28 -18.53
N PRO A 306 8.74 0.38 -17.48
CA PRO A 306 8.41 0.04 -16.10
C PRO A 306 7.03 0.54 -15.65
N TYR A 307 6.15 0.96 -16.56
CA TYR A 307 4.84 1.55 -16.28
C TYR A 307 3.83 1.16 -17.36
N ILE A 308 2.54 1.12 -17.00
CA ILE A 308 1.44 0.69 -17.89
C ILE A 308 0.54 1.84 -18.32
N TYR A 309 0.44 2.91 -17.52
CA TYR A 309 -0.36 4.09 -17.84
C TYR A 309 0.48 5.36 -17.81
N VAL A 310 0.13 6.34 -18.63
CA VAL A 310 0.82 7.64 -18.69
C VAL A 310 -0.17 8.78 -18.86
N VAL A 311 0.03 9.85 -18.11
CA VAL A 311 -0.60 11.15 -18.35
C VAL A 311 0.46 12.11 -18.88
N LYS A 312 0.19 12.71 -20.04
CA LYS A 312 1.05 13.70 -20.71
C LYS A 312 0.27 14.99 -20.92
N GLY A 313 0.98 16.12 -20.95
CA GLY A 313 0.42 17.39 -21.42
C GLY A 313 -0.78 17.89 -20.61
N TYR A 314 -0.66 17.84 -19.28
CA TYR A 314 -1.60 18.48 -18.36
C TYR A 314 -1.18 19.93 -18.09
#